data_AF-A0A7Y7CE88-F1
#
_entry.id   AF-A0A7Y7CE88-F1
#
_cell.length_a   1.000
_cell.length_b   1.000
_cell.length_c   1.000
_cell.angle_alpha   90.00
_cell.angle_beta   90.00
_cell.angle_gamma   90.00
#
_symmetry.space_group_name_H-M   'P 1'
#
loop_
_entity.id
_entity.type
_entity.pdbx_description
1 polymer ?
#
loop_
_entity_poly.entity_id
_entity_poly.type
_entity_poly.pdbx_seq_one_letter_code
_entity_poly.pdbx_strand_id
1 'polypeptide(L)'
;MKRADVAQLTPLERKALLEELAAMVAAGEFDFGDVSRILRGTMLGMDRKTFARAVKLSASIIAKLEDEPDANPTLETLNKIFAPFGGKVVLTFPRLEEPRPLDDDEKQRREMLRAALAKNKRQRRRSIAPSED
;
A
#
# COMPACT_ATOMS: atom_id res chain seq x y z
N MET A 1 -0.77 16.37 6.59
CA MET A 1 -0.10 16.44 5.27
C MET A 1 -1.04 17.13 4.28
N LYS A 2 -0.56 18.08 3.47
CA LYS A 2 -1.39 18.77 2.47
C LYS A 2 -1.38 18.00 1.15
N ARG A 3 -2.43 18.16 0.33
CA ARG A 3 -2.50 17.54 -1.02
C ARG A 3 -1.29 17.90 -1.90
N ALA A 4 -0.81 19.14 -1.81
CA ALA A 4 0.36 19.60 -2.56
C ALA A 4 1.60 18.74 -2.25
N ASP A 5 1.80 18.40 -0.97
CA ASP A 5 2.92 17.56 -0.51
C ASP A 5 2.83 16.15 -1.12
N VAL A 6 1.62 15.59 -1.22
CA VAL A 6 1.37 14.23 -1.75
C VAL A 6 1.50 14.16 -3.28
N ALA A 7 1.19 15.25 -3.97
CA ALA A 7 1.33 15.35 -5.42
C ALA A 7 2.78 15.36 -5.89
N GLN A 8 3.72 15.80 -5.03
CA GLN A 8 5.15 15.83 -5.32
C GLN A 8 5.87 14.52 -4.97
N LEU A 9 5.19 13.57 -4.32
CA LEU A 9 5.80 12.29 -3.97
C LEU A 9 6.14 11.49 -5.23
N THR A 10 7.37 10.98 -5.26
CA THR A 10 7.79 9.96 -6.20
C THR A 10 6.95 8.67 -6.00
N PRO A 11 6.91 7.77 -7.00
CA PRO A 11 6.23 6.48 -6.84
C PRO A 11 6.70 5.67 -5.63
N LEU A 12 8.00 5.77 -5.29
CA LEU A 12 8.58 5.08 -4.15
C LEU A 12 8.10 5.68 -2.81
N GLU A 13 8.08 7.00 -2.69
CA GLU A 13 7.58 7.67 -1.48
C GLU A 13 6.08 7.48 -1.30
N ARG A 14 5.31 7.49 -2.39
CA ARG A 14 3.89 7.16 -2.37
C ARG A 14 3.65 5.73 -1.88
N LYS A 15 4.49 4.78 -2.32
CA LYS A 15 4.42 3.40 -1.84
C LYS A 15 4.70 3.33 -0.33
N ALA A 16 5.77 3.98 0.13
CA ALA A 16 6.13 4.01 1.55
C ALA A 16 5.00 4.60 2.41
N LEU A 17 4.36 5.67 1.95
CA LEU A 17 3.19 6.26 2.62
C LEU A 17 2.03 5.25 2.76
N LEU A 18 1.72 4.51 1.70
CA LEU A 18 0.63 3.52 1.73
C LEU A 18 0.96 2.34 2.66
N GLU A 19 2.22 1.89 2.66
CA GLU A 19 2.69 0.82 3.56
C GLU A 19 2.63 1.26 5.02
N GLU A 20 3.03 2.51 5.32
CA GLU A 20 3.00 3.07 6.67
C GLU A 20 1.56 3.23 7.19
N LEU A 21 0.64 3.78 6.37
CA LEU A 21 -0.77 3.90 6.75
C LEU A 21 -1.41 2.53 7.01
N ALA A 22 -1.04 1.51 6.23
CA ALA A 22 -1.52 0.15 6.47
C ALA A 22 -0.96 -0.44 7.78
N ALA A 23 0.32 -0.16 8.11
CA ALA A 23 0.94 -0.57 9.36
C ALA A 23 0.28 0.09 10.58
N MET A 24 -0.01 1.40 10.52
CA MET A 24 -0.72 2.13 11.58
C MET A 24 -2.12 1.57 11.83
N VAL A 25 -2.85 1.20 10.77
CA VAL A 25 -4.16 0.53 10.91
C VAL A 25 -4.02 -0.84 11.56
N ALA A 26 -3.03 -1.63 11.15
CA ALA A 26 -2.78 -2.94 11.74
C ALA A 26 -2.36 -2.85 13.22
N ALA A 27 -1.68 -1.76 13.61
CA ALA A 27 -1.30 -1.47 14.99
C ALA A 27 -2.46 -0.90 15.83
N GLY A 28 -3.59 -0.53 15.21
CA GLY A 28 -4.71 0.12 15.87
C GLY A 28 -4.47 1.59 16.21
N GLU A 29 -3.44 2.22 15.61
CA GLU A 29 -3.17 3.64 15.78
C GLU A 29 -4.15 4.50 14.99
N PHE A 30 -4.53 4.04 13.78
CA PHE A 30 -5.57 4.60 12.94
C PHE A 30 -6.67 3.58 12.69
N ASP A 31 -7.90 4.05 12.47
CA ASP A 31 -8.95 3.22 11.92
C ASP A 31 -9.01 3.30 10.38
N PHE A 32 -9.86 2.47 9.77
CA PHE A 32 -10.05 2.50 8.31
C PHE A 32 -10.65 3.81 7.80
N GLY A 33 -11.43 4.51 8.63
CA GLY A 33 -12.01 5.82 8.35
C GLY A 33 -10.98 6.92 8.23
N ASP A 34 -10.02 6.96 9.15
CA ASP A 34 -8.90 7.90 9.15
C ASP A 34 -8.09 7.77 7.87
N VAL A 35 -7.68 6.54 7.52
CA VAL A 35 -6.93 6.29 6.30
C VAL A 35 -7.77 6.61 5.06
N SER A 36 -9.04 6.24 5.02
CA SER A 36 -9.95 6.60 3.91
C SER A 36 -10.01 8.12 3.71
N ARG A 37 -10.21 8.88 4.80
CA ARG A 37 -10.29 10.35 4.79
C ARG A 37 -8.99 10.97 4.28
N ILE A 38 -7.84 10.52 4.80
CA ILE A 38 -6.51 11.00 4.41
C ILE A 38 -6.28 10.74 2.92
N LEU A 39 -6.42 9.50 2.46
CA LEU A 39 -6.14 9.12 1.08
C LEU A 39 -7.09 9.83 0.10
N ARG A 40 -8.39 9.89 0.43
CA ARG A 40 -9.39 10.60 -0.36
C ARG A 40 -9.03 12.08 -0.51
N GLY A 41 -8.70 12.77 0.58
CA GLY A 41 -8.41 14.20 0.58
C GLY A 41 -7.04 14.56 0.00
N THR A 42 -6.03 13.71 0.21
CA THR A 42 -4.64 14.03 -0.14
C THR A 42 -4.20 13.44 -1.48
N MET A 43 -4.58 12.19 -1.79
CA MET A 43 -4.14 11.53 -3.03
C MET A 43 -5.10 11.74 -4.19
N LEU A 44 -6.41 11.72 -3.95
CA LEU A 44 -7.43 11.98 -4.98
C LEU A 44 -7.89 13.44 -4.96
N GLY A 45 -7.86 14.05 -3.78
CA GLY A 45 -8.43 15.36 -3.51
C GLY A 45 -9.89 15.47 -3.93
N MET A 46 -10.65 14.45 -3.58
CA MET A 46 -12.09 14.37 -3.78
C MET A 46 -12.82 14.70 -2.49
N ASP A 47 -13.95 15.40 -2.59
CA ASP A 47 -14.94 15.43 -1.51
C ASP A 47 -15.58 14.04 -1.31
N ARG A 48 -16.29 13.83 -0.20
CA ARG A 48 -16.95 12.55 0.12
C ARG A 48 -17.96 12.11 -0.94
N LYS A 49 -18.77 13.02 -1.46
CA LYS A 49 -19.83 12.69 -2.43
C LYS A 49 -19.23 12.25 -3.75
N THR A 50 -18.18 12.93 -4.19
CA THR A 50 -17.42 12.58 -5.40
C THR A 50 -16.70 11.24 -5.24
N PHE A 51 -16.06 11.01 -4.10
CA PHE A 51 -15.41 9.75 -3.81
C PHE A 51 -16.38 8.58 -3.74
N ALA A 52 -17.50 8.73 -3.03
CA ALA A 52 -18.55 7.71 -2.92
C ALA A 52 -19.05 7.25 -4.29
N ARG A 53 -19.30 8.19 -5.21
CA ARG A 53 -19.66 7.86 -6.61
C ARG A 53 -18.55 7.09 -7.32
N ALA A 54 -17.28 7.50 -7.15
CA ALA A 54 -16.14 6.86 -7.79
C ALA A 54 -15.97 5.39 -7.35
N VAL A 55 -16.19 5.10 -6.06
CA VAL A 55 -16.11 3.72 -5.52
C VAL A 55 -17.44 2.98 -5.54
N LYS A 56 -18.49 3.56 -6.16
CA LYS A 56 -19.84 2.99 -6.30
C LYS A 56 -20.48 2.63 -4.95
N LEU A 57 -20.33 3.50 -3.96
CA LEU A 57 -20.97 3.41 -2.64
C LEU A 57 -21.86 4.62 -2.39
N SER A 58 -22.75 4.52 -1.40
CA SER A 58 -23.51 5.69 -0.94
C SER A 58 -22.59 6.64 -0.17
N ALA A 59 -22.89 7.94 -0.22
CA ALA A 59 -22.18 8.92 0.59
C ALA A 59 -22.33 8.66 2.10
N SER A 60 -23.45 8.05 2.52
CA SER A 60 -23.68 7.65 3.91
C SER A 60 -22.72 6.55 4.37
N ILE A 61 -22.34 5.60 3.51
CA ILE A 61 -21.35 4.57 3.86
C ILE A 61 -19.97 5.21 4.10
N ILE A 62 -19.57 6.14 3.24
CA ILE A 62 -18.29 6.85 3.41
C ILE A 62 -18.32 7.73 4.65
N ALA A 63 -19.41 8.48 4.88
CA ALA A 63 -19.55 9.31 6.07
C ALA A 63 -19.52 8.46 7.35
N LYS A 64 -20.26 7.35 7.38
CA LYS A 64 -20.25 6.40 8.49
C LYS A 64 -18.85 5.88 8.78
N LEU A 65 -18.15 5.40 7.75
CA LEU A 65 -16.79 4.90 7.91
C LEU A 65 -15.83 5.97 8.44
N GLU A 66 -15.91 7.19 7.92
CA GLU A 66 -14.98 8.25 8.32
C GLU A 66 -15.31 8.84 9.70
N ASP A 67 -16.60 9.01 10.04
CA ASP A 67 -17.02 9.79 11.20
C ASP A 67 -17.32 8.94 12.45
N GLU A 68 -17.56 7.63 12.30
CA GLU A 68 -17.82 6.73 13.43
C GLU A 68 -16.59 5.82 13.70
N PRO A 69 -15.91 5.98 14.84
CA PRO A 69 -14.74 5.15 15.20
C PRO A 69 -15.03 3.64 15.25
N ASP A 70 -16.27 3.26 15.59
CA ASP A 70 -16.71 1.86 15.70
C ASP A 70 -17.40 1.34 14.43
N ALA A 71 -17.22 2.02 13.29
CA ALA A 71 -17.78 1.58 12.02
C ALA A 71 -17.25 0.18 11.64
N ASN A 72 -18.17 -0.78 11.43
CA ASN A 72 -17.84 -2.14 11.04
C ASN A 72 -18.33 -2.47 9.61
N PRO A 73 -17.68 -1.95 8.56
CA PRO A 73 -18.00 -2.28 7.17
C PRO A 73 -17.57 -3.70 6.81
N THR A 74 -18.20 -4.27 5.77
CA THR A 74 -17.75 -5.56 5.23
C THR A 74 -16.40 -5.42 4.53
N LEU A 75 -15.66 -6.53 4.41
CA LEU A 75 -14.43 -6.58 3.60
C LEU A 75 -14.68 -6.13 2.15
N GLU A 76 -15.86 -6.41 1.59
CA GLU A 76 -16.21 -5.95 0.24
C GLU A 76 -16.28 -4.42 0.17
N THR A 77 -16.93 -3.79 1.16
CA THR A 77 -17.01 -2.33 1.26
C THR A 77 -15.62 -1.72 1.42
N LEU A 78 -14.79 -2.26 2.32
CA LEU A 78 -13.41 -1.80 2.50
C LEU A 78 -12.59 -1.94 1.22
N ASN A 79 -12.71 -3.07 0.52
CA ASN A 79 -12.03 -3.29 -0.75
C ASN A 79 -12.47 -2.31 -1.84
N LYS A 80 -13.76 -1.95 -1.92
CA LYS A 80 -14.23 -0.90 -2.84
C LYS A 80 -13.61 0.46 -2.52
N ILE A 81 -13.50 0.80 -1.23
CA ILE A 81 -12.95 2.07 -0.74
C ILE A 81 -11.46 2.18 -1.03
N PHE A 82 -10.69 1.10 -0.83
CA PHE A 82 -9.23 1.12 -0.99
C PHE A 82 -8.74 0.74 -2.40
N ALA A 83 -9.60 0.20 -3.26
CA ALA A 83 -9.27 -0.17 -4.64
C ALA A 83 -8.61 0.95 -5.46
N PRO A 84 -9.04 2.23 -5.41
CA PRO A 84 -8.39 3.32 -6.16
C PRO A 84 -6.92 3.54 -5.79
N PHE A 85 -6.48 3.05 -4.64
CA PHE A 85 -5.11 3.18 -4.14
C PHE A 85 -4.29 1.89 -4.33
N GLY A 86 -4.86 0.86 -4.96
CA GLY A 86 -4.27 -0.47 -5.05
C GLY A 86 -4.31 -1.26 -3.74
N GLY A 87 -5.07 -0.78 -2.74
CA GLY A 87 -5.21 -1.45 -1.45
C GLY A 87 -6.21 -2.60 -1.51
N LYS A 88 -5.95 -3.64 -0.71
CA LYS A 88 -6.86 -4.76 -0.50
C LYS A 88 -6.88 -5.15 0.98
N VAL A 89 -8.05 -5.17 1.58
CA VAL A 89 -8.26 -5.69 2.94
C VAL A 89 -8.62 -7.16 2.85
N VAL A 90 -7.86 -7.99 3.56
CA VAL A 90 -7.98 -9.45 3.56
C VAL A 90 -7.89 -10.00 4.97
N LEU A 91 -8.58 -11.11 5.22
CA LEU A 91 -8.32 -11.94 6.38
C LEU A 91 -7.18 -12.89 6.04
N THR A 92 -6.17 -12.94 6.90
CA THR A 92 -5.05 -13.88 6.79
C THR A 92 -5.06 -14.79 8.00
N PHE A 93 -4.88 -16.10 7.76
CA PHE A 93 -4.67 -17.06 8.82
C PHE A 93 -3.16 -17.30 8.97
N PRO A 94 -2.64 -17.49 10.20
CA PRO A 94 -1.26 -17.87 10.39
C PRO A 94 -1.01 -19.21 9.69
N ARG A 95 0.17 -19.34 9.10
CA ARG A 95 0.61 -20.64 8.59
C ARG A 95 0.88 -21.54 9.79
N LEU A 96 0.08 -22.59 9.96
CA LEU A 96 0.22 -23.54 11.07
C LEU A 96 1.44 -24.45 10.91
N GLU A 97 1.88 -24.66 9.67
CA GLU A 97 3.08 -25.40 9.34
C GLU A 97 4.21 -24.41 9.04
N GLU A 98 5.41 -24.70 9.57
CA GLU A 98 6.63 -24.03 9.10
C GLU A 98 6.70 -24.20 7.57
N PRO A 99 7.02 -23.12 6.82
CA PRO A 99 7.18 -23.25 5.38
C PRO A 99 8.16 -24.38 5.11
N ARG A 100 7.75 -25.36 4.28
CA ARG A 100 8.62 -26.48 3.90
C ARG A 100 10.00 -25.91 3.58
N PRO A 101 11.07 -26.46 4.18
CA PRO A 101 12.43 -26.05 3.85
C PRO A 101 12.54 -26.00 2.34
N LEU A 102 13.15 -24.94 1.81
CA LEU A 102 13.43 -24.89 0.38
C LEU A 102 14.21 -26.15 0.04
N ASP A 103 13.75 -26.90 -0.97
CA ASP A 103 14.58 -27.94 -1.54
C ASP A 103 15.84 -27.29 -2.14
N ASP A 104 16.84 -28.11 -2.38
CA ASP A 104 18.15 -27.61 -2.81
C ASP A 104 18.06 -26.93 -4.17
N ASP A 105 17.17 -27.39 -5.04
CA ASP A 105 16.89 -26.78 -6.35
C ASP A 105 16.35 -25.35 -6.19
N GLU A 106 15.40 -25.12 -5.29
CA GLU A 106 14.84 -23.79 -5.08
C GLU A 106 15.80 -22.86 -4.33
N LYS A 107 16.62 -23.38 -3.41
CA LYS A 107 17.73 -22.61 -2.84
C LYS A 107 18.68 -22.13 -3.94
N GLN A 108 19.09 -23.03 -4.82
CA GLN A 108 20.04 -22.74 -5.90
C GLN A 108 19.44 -21.74 -6.91
N ARG A 109 18.15 -21.88 -7.24
CA ARG A 109 17.43 -20.92 -8.09
C ARG A 109 17.35 -19.52 -7.46
N ARG A 110 17.07 -19.43 -6.15
CA ARG A 110 17.05 -18.16 -5.43
C ARG A 110 18.43 -17.53 -5.32
N GLU A 111 19.47 -18.32 -5.13
CA GLU A 111 20.85 -17.85 -5.11
C GLU A 111 21.26 -17.29 -6.48
N MET A 112 20.96 -17.99 -7.58
CA MET A 112 21.18 -17.50 -8.94
C MET A 112 20.44 -16.18 -9.20
N LEU A 113 19.17 -16.08 -8.81
CA LEU A 113 18.40 -14.83 -8.93
C LEU A 113 19.00 -13.69 -8.12
N ARG A 114 19.39 -13.95 -6.86
CA ARG A 114 20.08 -12.96 -6.02
C ARG A 114 21.40 -12.50 -6.64
N ALA A 115 22.21 -13.42 -7.15
CA ALA A 115 23.45 -13.11 -7.82
C ALA A 115 23.23 -12.28 -9.10
N ALA A 116 22.22 -12.62 -9.91
CA ALA A 116 21.86 -11.87 -11.11
C ALA A 116 21.40 -10.43 -10.79
N LEU A 117 20.54 -10.27 -9.77
CA LEU A 117 20.09 -8.95 -9.31
C LEU A 117 21.24 -8.11 -8.74
N ALA A 118 22.17 -8.73 -8.00
CA ALA A 118 23.36 -8.07 -7.49
C ALA A 118 24.32 -7.62 -8.61
N LYS A 119 24.51 -8.44 -9.65
CA LYS A 119 25.30 -8.08 -10.84
C LYS A 119 24.71 -6.89 -11.58
N ASN A 120 23.39 -6.89 -11.80
CA ASN A 120 22.68 -5.77 -12.44
C ASN A 120 22.79 -4.47 -11.63
N LYS A 121 22.69 -4.54 -10.30
CA LYS A 121 22.89 -3.38 -9.42
C LYS A 121 24.32 -2.83 -9.51
N ARG A 122 25.34 -3.69 -9.59
CA ARG A 122 26.75 -3.28 -9.73
C ARG A 122 27.05 -2.65 -11.10
N GLN A 123 26.52 -3.23 -12.19
CA GLN A 123 26.67 -2.66 -13.53
C GLN A 123 26.03 -1.28 -13.65
N ARG A 124 24.81 -1.10 -13.13
CA ARG A 124 24.15 0.21 -13.11
C ARG A 124 24.93 1.26 -12.30
N ARG A 125 25.59 0.89 -11.19
CA ARG A 125 26.43 1.83 -10.41
C ARG A 125 27.71 2.22 -11.14
N ARG A 126 28.30 1.31 -11.92
CA ARG A 126 29.49 1.60 -12.74
C ARG A 126 29.20 2.47 -13.96
N SER A 127 28.01 2.37 -14.55
CA SER A 127 27.60 3.20 -15.70
C SER A 127 27.15 4.62 -15.31
N ILE A 128 27.00 4.91 -14.02
CA ILE A 128 26.55 6.23 -13.50
C ILE A 128 27.71 7.01 -12.86
N ALA A 129 28.88 6.40 -12.65
CA ALA A 129 30.06 7.14 -12.22
C ALA A 129 30.57 8.01 -13.39
N PRO A 130 30.83 9.32 -13.20
CA PRO A 130 31.43 10.12 -14.24
C PRO A 130 32.83 9.55 -14.54
N SER A 131 33.16 9.44 -15.82
CA SER A 131 34.54 9.29 -16.25
C SER A 131 35.30 10.53 -15.78
N GLU A 132 36.11 10.38 -14.75
CA GLU A 132 37.15 11.35 -14.41
C GLU A 132 38.15 11.34 -15.58
N ASP A 133 38.27 12.49 -16.25
CA ASP A 133 39.32 12.80 -17.23
C ASP A 133 40.70 12.82 -16.55
#